data_AF-Q96WD5-F1
#
_entry.id   AF-Q96WD5-F1
#
_cell.length_a   1.000
_cell.length_b   1.000
_cell.length_c   1.000
_cell.angle_alpha   90.00
_cell.angle_beta   90.00
_cell.angle_gamma   90.00
#
_symmetry.space_group_name_H-M   'P 1'
#
loop_
_entity.id
_entity.type
_entity.pdbx_description
1 polymer ?
#
loop_
_entity_poly.entity_id
_entity_poly.type
_entity_poly.pdbx_seq_one_letter_code
_entity_poly.pdbx_strand_id
1 'polypeptide(L)' 'RILLETTYEALENAGVSLESLKGSNTCVYVGLYARDYDRMGFKDLPQITKLHITGTGEAVVSNRISYLFDLKGASVT' A
#
# COMPACT_ATOMS: atom_id res chain seq x y z
N ARG A 1 -4.66 -3.87 -3.34
CA ARG A 1 -4.99 -3.74 -4.78
C ARG A 1 -5.82 -2.49 -5.02
N ILE A 2 -7.10 -2.46 -4.60
CA ILE A 2 -7.99 -1.29 -4.76
C ILE A 2 -7.32 0.00 -4.28
N LEU A 3 -6.69 -0.02 -3.10
CA LEU A 3 -6.02 1.15 -2.57
C LEU A 3 -4.93 1.74 -3.50
N LEU A 4 -4.16 0.90 -4.20
CA LEU A 4 -3.13 1.37 -5.15
C LEU A 4 -3.76 2.02 -6.38
N GLU A 5 -4.81 1.39 -6.91
CA GLU A 5 -5.56 1.88 -8.08
C GLU A 5 -6.23 3.22 -7.73
N THR A 6 -6.93 3.32 -6.60
CA THR A 6 -7.57 4.57 -6.15
C THR A 6 -6.56 5.66 -5.81
N THR A 7 -5.38 5.32 -5.27
CA THR A 7 -4.33 6.33 -5.03
C THR A 7 -3.83 6.91 -6.35
N TYR A 8 -3.60 6.07 -7.36
CA TYR A 8 -3.22 6.53 -8.69
C TYR A 8 -4.31 7.42 -9.31
N GLU A 9 -5.57 6.98 -9.28
CA GLU A 9 -6.70 7.75 -9.79
C GLU A 9 -6.86 9.10 -9.08
N ALA A 10 -6.61 9.16 -7.77
CA ALA A 10 -6.65 10.40 -7.00
C ALA A 10 -5.54 11.38 -7.41
N LEU A 11 -4.33 10.88 -7.68
CA LEU A 11 -3.21 11.69 -8.17
C LEU A 11 -3.49 12.26 -9.56
N GLU A 12 -3.98 11.41 -10.47
CA GLU A 12 -4.36 11.82 -11.83
C GLU A 12 -5.52 12.84 -11.80
N ASN A 13 -6.53 12.62 -10.95
CA ASN A 13 -7.64 13.55 -10.77
C ASN A 13 -7.18 14.92 -10.24
N ALA A 14 -6.16 14.94 -9.39
CA ALA A 14 -5.53 16.16 -8.90
C ALA A 14 -4.60 16.84 -9.94
N GLY A 15 -4.38 16.23 -11.11
CA GLY A 15 -3.46 16.72 -12.13
C GLY A 15 -1.99 16.62 -11.72
N VAL A 16 -1.67 15.76 -10.73
CA VAL A 16 -0.31 15.56 -10.25
C VAL A 16 0.31 14.38 -10.99
N SER A 17 1.35 14.64 -11.78
CA SER A 17 2.03 13.57 -12.52
C SER A 17 2.87 12.71 -11.58
N LEU A 18 2.89 11.39 -11.82
CA LEU A 18 3.74 10.46 -11.07
C LEU A 18 5.22 10.85 -11.14
N GLU A 19 5.70 11.32 -12.29
CA GLU A 19 7.10 11.74 -12.45
C GLU A 19 7.47 12.92 -11.54
N SER A 20 6.51 13.81 -11.24
CA SER A 20 6.76 14.94 -10.31
C SER A 20 6.92 14.50 -8.85
N LEU A 21 6.40 13.32 -8.49
CA LEU A 21 6.41 12.79 -7.13
C LEU A 21 7.55 11.81 -6.86
N LYS A 22 8.12 11.20 -7.90
CA LYS A 22 9.23 10.25 -7.74
C LYS A 22 10.41 10.89 -7.01
N GLY A 23 10.93 10.21 -6.00
CA GLY A 23 12.04 10.69 -5.17
C GLY A 23 11.67 11.82 -4.21
N SER A 24 10.43 12.30 -4.19
CA SER A 24 10.00 13.40 -3.33
C SER A 24 9.87 12.97 -1.87
N ASN A 25 9.92 13.93 -0.94
CA ASN A 25 9.68 13.71 0.49
C ASN A 25 8.17 13.62 0.83
N THR A 26 7.36 13.07 -0.08
CA THR A 26 5.92 12.90 0.10
C THR A 26 5.65 11.80 1.12
N CYS A 27 4.82 12.11 2.12
CA CYS A 27 4.42 11.15 3.15
C CYS A 27 3.14 10.41 2.75
N VAL A 28 2.99 9.17 3.23
CA VAL A 28 1.82 8.32 3.04
C VAL A 28 1.26 7.92 4.39
N TYR A 29 -0.01 8.23 4.62
CA TYR A 29 -0.74 7.83 5.83
C TYR A 29 -1.98 7.05 5.41
N VAL A 30 -2.13 5.82 5.91
CA VAL A 30 -3.29 4.97 5.58
C VAL A 30 -3.99 4.55 6.86
N GLY A 31 -5.25 4.92 7.03
CA GLY A 31 -6.07 4.39 8.11
C GLY A 31 -6.56 2.97 7.79
N LEU A 32 -6.28 2.01 8.66
CA LEU A 32 -6.78 0.65 8.57
C LEU A 32 -7.48 0.23 9.87
N TYR A 33 -8.67 -0.35 9.75
CA TYR A 33 -9.38 -0.93 10.89
C TYR A 33 -9.47 -2.46 10.80
N ALA A 34 -9.92 -2.97 9.64
CA ALA A 34 -10.15 -4.39 9.43
C ALA A 34 -8.98 -5.05 8.69
N ARG A 35 -8.66 -6.29 9.08
CA ARG A 35 -7.61 -7.13 8.48
C ARG A 35 -8.14 -8.49 8.05
N ASP A 36 -9.37 -8.51 7.56
CA ASP A 36 -10.07 -9.78 7.35
C ASP A 36 -9.41 -10.60 6.25
N TYR A 37 -8.89 -9.96 5.20
CA TYR A 37 -8.18 -10.64 4.13
C TYR A 37 -6.89 -11.33 4.62
N ASP A 38 -6.12 -10.65 5.48
CA ASP A 38 -4.95 -11.24 6.13
C ASP A 38 -5.34 -12.43 7.02
N ARG A 39 -6.34 -12.23 7.88
CA ARG A 39 -6.86 -13.25 8.81
C ARG A 39 -7.45 -14.47 8.10
N MET A 40 -8.07 -14.27 6.93
CA MET A 40 -8.60 -15.37 6.12
C MET A 40 -7.47 -16.27 5.60
N GLY A 41 -6.32 -15.72 5.24
CA GLY A 41 -5.15 -16.51 4.83
C GLY A 41 -4.67 -17.47 5.93
N PHE A 42 -4.74 -17.07 7.20
CA PHE A 42 -4.36 -17.91 8.34
C PHE A 42 -5.34 -19.04 8.66
N LYS A 43 -6.50 -19.12 8.01
CA LYS A 43 -7.47 -20.21 8.23
C LYS A 43 -7.00 -21.54 7.62
N ASP A 44 -6.14 -21.51 6.61
CA ASP A 44 -5.58 -22.70 5.94
C ASP A 44 -4.06 -22.60 5.89
N LEU A 45 -3.42 -22.88 7.03
CA LEU A 45 -1.97 -22.73 7.22
C LEU A 45 -1.13 -23.46 6.15
N PRO A 46 -1.47 -24.70 5.71
CA PRO A 46 -0.77 -25.37 4.62
C PRO A 46 -0.77 -24.61 3.28
N GLN A 47 -1.76 -23.75 3.02
CA GLN A 47 -1.88 -22.97 1.79
C GLN A 47 -1.25 -21.58 1.89
N ILE A 48 -0.73 -21.18 3.05
CA ILE A 48 -0.05 -19.89 3.19
C ILE A 48 1.21 -19.87 2.32
N THR A 49 1.22 -18.93 1.38
CA THR A 49 2.39 -18.67 0.54
C THR A 49 3.40 -17.80 1.29
N LYS A 50 4.70 -17.95 1.00
CA LYS A 50 5.78 -17.12 1.56
C LYS A 50 5.59 -15.60 1.33
N LEU A 51 4.79 -15.23 0.32
CA LEU A 51 4.49 -13.85 -0.06
C LEU A 51 3.28 -13.25 0.68
N HIS A 52 2.59 -14.04 1.53
CA HIS A 52 1.37 -13.61 2.23
C HIS A 52 1.60 -12.30 2.99
N ILE A 53 2.62 -12.28 3.87
CA ILE A 53 2.94 -11.11 4.71
C ILE A 53 3.28 -9.88 3.86
N THR A 54 4.03 -10.05 2.75
CA THR A 54 4.35 -8.97 1.82
C THR A 54 3.17 -8.51 0.96
N GLY A 55 2.04 -9.22 1.01
CA GLY A 55 0.80 -8.87 0.33
C GLY A 55 -0.25 -8.25 1.25
N THR A 56 -0.30 -8.67 2.52
CA THR A 56 -1.41 -8.41 3.46
C THR A 56 -1.00 -7.75 4.78
N GLY A 57 0.30 -7.64 5.09
CA GLY A 57 0.76 -7.04 6.35
C GLY A 57 0.32 -5.58 6.49
N GLU A 58 0.11 -5.12 7.74
CA GLU A 58 -0.37 -3.76 8.03
C GLU A 58 0.53 -2.70 7.43
N ALA A 59 1.81 -2.69 7.81
CA ALA A 59 2.78 -1.72 7.31
C ALA A 59 2.95 -1.77 5.78
N VAL A 60 2.63 -2.90 5.15
CA VAL A 60 2.73 -3.08 3.70
C VAL A 60 1.66 -2.27 2.97
N VAL A 61 0.54 -1.96 3.62
CA VAL A 61 -0.55 -1.20 3.01
C VAL A 61 -0.05 0.20 2.60
N SER A 62 0.54 0.96 3.52
CA SER A 62 1.16 2.25 3.21
C SER A 62 2.49 2.09 2.45
N ASN A 63 3.34 1.14 2.84
CA ASN A 63 4.67 0.99 2.25
C ASN A 63 4.63 0.61 0.78
N ARG A 64 3.62 -0.12 0.31
CA ARG A 64 3.49 -0.40 -1.13
C ARG A 64 3.18 0.82 -1.97
N ILE A 65 2.42 1.78 -1.42
CA ILE A 65 2.17 3.06 -2.09
C ILE A 65 3.51 3.81 -2.19
N SER A 66 4.21 3.94 -1.07
CA SER A 66 5.53 4.60 -1.03
C SER A 66 6.53 3.94 -1.98
N TYR A 67 6.57 2.60 -1.99
CA TYR A 67 7.48 1.84 -2.85
C TYR A 67 7.14 1.98 -4.34
N LEU A 68 5.86 1.84 -4.71
CA LEU A 68 5.44 1.83 -6.12
C LEU A 68 5.54 3.21 -6.78
N PHE A 69 5.26 4.27 -6.02
CA PHE A 69 5.34 5.66 -6.50
C PHE A 69 6.66 6.36 -6.17
N ASP A 70 7.64 5.62 -5.62
CA ASP A 70 8.96 6.11 -5.22
C ASP A 70 8.94 7.31 -4.26
N LEU A 71 8.04 7.30 -3.28
CA LEU A 71 7.89 8.34 -2.27
C LEU A 71 8.83 8.08 -1.09
N LYS A 72 9.61 9.08 -0.69
CA LYS A 72 10.67 8.95 0.32
C LYS A 72 10.30 9.51 1.70
N GLY A 73 9.12 10.11 1.84
CA GLY A 73 8.63 10.60 3.13
C GLY A 73 8.17 9.47 4.06
N ALA A 74 7.61 9.87 5.22
CA ALA A 74 7.11 8.92 6.20
C ALA A 74 5.98 8.05 5.61
N SER A 75 5.98 6.75 5.91
CA SER A 75 4.93 5.82 5.51
C SER A 75 4.35 5.14 6.74
N VAL A 76 3.09 5.40 7.03
CA VAL A 76 2.43 5.01 8.30
C VAL A 76 1.07 4.40 8.00
N THR A 77 0.77 3.30 8.69
CA THR A 77 -0.54 2.64 8.72
C THR A 77 -1.10 2.66 10.14
#